data_AF-A0A9X8R9J8-F1
#
_entry.id   AF-A0A9X8R9J8-F1
#
_cell.length_a   1.000
_cell.length_b   1.000
_cell.length_c   1.000
_cell.angle_alpha   90.00
_cell.angle_beta   90.00
_cell.angle_gamma   90.00
#
_symmetry.space_group_name_H-M   'P 1'
#
loop_
_entity.id
_entity.type
_entity.pdbx_description
1 polymer ?
#
loop_
_entity_poly.entity_id
_entity_poly.type
_entity_poly.pdbx_seq_one_letter_code
_entity_poly.pdbx_strand_id
1 'polypeptide(L)'
;MITVDRTKIDQSIENMGTMFNATKEVLASYEEEKKVLEKRGEDLNKKVAELQEQHTQLLLDREIAKDNTSDYIYLSKQLADTQKEMRIIVSLQEELKWDFKQLKKKYVLTIQNTYGKDLSAKSQFDVNANVELVRYELLNAIADYAKEVRKQQQPLMEIIGDEFLDDEELMENNLSFRRAFDFDSTYLSYWAEAGNSVIGKNQVFSACSGNLDPNVRKPKVKEVE
;
A
#
# COMPACT_ATOMS: atom_id res chain seq x y z
N MET A 1 0.20 17.74 28.37
CA MET A 1 -0.04 17.38 26.95
C MET A 1 0.27 15.90 26.83
N ILE A 2 -0.72 15.06 26.51
CA ILE A 2 -0.47 13.62 26.29
C ILE A 2 0.36 13.53 25.02
N THR A 3 1.56 12.96 25.13
CA THR A 3 2.44 12.71 23.98
C THR A 3 2.32 11.24 23.66
N VAL A 4 1.98 10.89 22.42
CA VAL A 4 1.89 9.48 22.01
C VAL A 4 3.30 8.93 21.90
N ASP A 5 3.64 7.97 22.76
CA ASP A 5 4.88 7.20 22.62
C ASP A 5 4.78 6.30 21.38
N ARG A 6 5.54 6.67 20.35
CA ARG A 6 5.60 5.97 19.06
C ARG A 6 6.83 5.09 18.91
N THR A 7 7.66 4.97 19.96
CA THR A 7 8.97 4.29 19.89
C THR A 7 8.85 2.86 19.35
N LYS A 8 7.84 2.10 19.78
CA LYS A 8 7.59 0.73 19.29
C LYS A 8 7.17 0.67 17.82
N ILE A 9 6.44 1.69 17.36
CA ILE A 9 6.02 1.80 15.96
C ILE A 9 7.24 2.16 15.10
N ASP A 10 8.03 3.13 15.54
CA ASP A 10 9.24 3.56 14.82
C ASP A 10 10.27 2.41 14.73
N GLN A 11 10.49 1.66 15.81
CA GLN A 11 11.30 0.43 15.79
C GLN A 11 10.75 -0.63 14.82
N SER A 12 9.44 -0.81 14.79
CA SER A 12 8.80 -1.73 13.83
C SER A 12 9.04 -1.28 12.39
N ILE A 13 8.98 0.03 12.12
CA ILE A 13 9.23 0.61 10.80
C ILE A 13 10.70 0.44 10.38
N GLU A 14 11.66 0.69 11.28
CA GLU A 14 13.08 0.45 11.00
C GLU A 14 13.34 -1.02 10.63
N ASN A 15 12.72 -1.94 11.37
CA ASN A 15 12.81 -3.37 11.12
C ASN A 15 12.09 -3.82 9.83
N MET A 16 11.22 -2.99 9.22
CA MET A 16 10.63 -3.27 7.91
C MET A 16 11.63 -3.13 6.76
N GLY A 17 12.81 -2.53 6.98
CA GLY A 17 13.84 -2.37 5.95
C GLY A 17 14.28 -3.68 5.28
N THR A 18 14.10 -4.82 5.96
CA THR A 18 14.41 -6.16 5.46
C THR A 18 13.21 -6.88 4.81
N MET A 19 12.05 -6.25 4.71
CA MET A 19 10.91 -6.83 4.00
C MET A 19 11.21 -6.98 2.51
N PHE A 20 10.59 -8.00 1.91
CA PHE A 20 10.66 -8.31 0.48
C PHE A 20 12.03 -8.75 -0.03
N ASN A 21 12.99 -9.10 0.83
CA ASN A 21 14.31 -9.54 0.39
C ASN A 21 14.26 -10.79 -0.51
N ALA A 22 13.46 -11.80 -0.14
CA ALA A 22 13.31 -13.00 -0.96
C ALA A 22 12.64 -12.69 -2.31
N THR A 23 11.63 -11.80 -2.31
CA THR A 23 11.02 -11.32 -3.56
C THR A 23 12.01 -10.57 -4.44
N LYS A 24 12.86 -9.71 -3.86
CA LYS A 24 13.92 -8.99 -4.60
C LYS A 24 14.91 -9.95 -5.25
N GLU A 25 15.32 -11.01 -4.55
CA GLU A 25 16.21 -12.04 -5.09
C GLU A 25 15.60 -12.76 -6.29
N VAL A 26 14.34 -13.18 -6.19
CA VAL A 26 13.63 -13.84 -7.30
C VAL A 26 13.50 -12.90 -8.51
N LEU A 27 13.20 -11.62 -8.27
CA LEU A 27 13.11 -10.62 -9.34
C LEU A 27 14.47 -10.34 -9.98
N ALA A 28 15.56 -10.35 -9.20
CA ALA A 28 16.91 -10.22 -9.74
C ALA A 28 17.24 -11.38 -10.69
N SER A 29 16.94 -12.63 -10.32
CA SER A 29 17.13 -13.79 -11.21
C SER A 29 16.26 -13.69 -12.48
N TYR A 30 15.02 -13.21 -12.36
CA TYR A 30 14.17 -12.96 -13.53
C TYR A 30 14.77 -11.91 -14.48
N GLU A 31 15.27 -10.80 -13.95
CA GLU A 31 15.89 -9.73 -14.75
C GLU A 31 17.21 -10.19 -15.40
N GLU A 32 18.00 -11.04 -14.74
CA GLU A 32 19.20 -11.65 -15.35
C GLU A 32 18.85 -12.51 -16.56
N GLU A 33 17.87 -13.42 -16.45
CA GLU A 33 17.43 -14.25 -17.57
C GLU A 33 16.78 -13.41 -18.69
N LYS A 34 16.03 -12.37 -18.32
CA LYS A 34 15.38 -11.45 -19.25
C LYS A 34 16.41 -10.69 -20.10
N LYS A 35 17.52 -10.23 -19.51
CA LYS A 35 18.59 -9.53 -20.24
C LYS A 35 19.20 -10.38 -21.36
N VAL A 36 19.27 -11.70 -21.18
CA VAL A 36 19.74 -12.62 -22.24
C VAL A 36 18.81 -12.58 -23.45
N LEU A 37 17.49 -12.60 -23.21
CA LEU A 37 16.48 -12.51 -24.26
C LEU A 37 16.44 -11.13 -24.91
N GLU A 38 16.59 -10.06 -24.13
CA GLU A 38 16.66 -8.69 -24.64
C GLU A 38 17.86 -8.52 -25.59
N LYS A 39 19.04 -8.96 -25.16
CA LYS A 39 20.25 -8.93 -26.00
C LYS A 39 20.09 -9.73 -27.29
N ARG A 40 19.50 -10.94 -27.21
CA ARG A 40 19.18 -11.73 -28.42
C ARG A 40 18.25 -10.96 -29.36
N GLY A 41 17.25 -10.25 -28.82
CA GLY A 41 16.37 -9.41 -29.60
C GLY A 41 17.09 -8.23 -30.27
N GLU A 42 17.98 -7.55 -29.55
CA GLU A 42 18.82 -6.49 -30.10
C GLU A 42 19.71 -6.98 -31.24
N ASP A 43 20.39 -8.12 -31.05
CA ASP A 43 21.25 -8.72 -32.07
C ASP A 43 20.45 -9.11 -33.33
N LEU A 44 19.25 -9.70 -33.17
CA LEU A 44 18.38 -10.03 -34.29
C LEU A 44 17.91 -8.76 -35.03
N ASN A 45 17.49 -7.72 -34.32
CA ASN A 45 17.07 -6.45 -34.92
C ASN A 45 18.20 -5.79 -35.70
N LYS A 46 19.41 -5.78 -35.14
CA LYS A 46 20.59 -5.25 -35.81
C LYS A 46 20.88 -6.03 -37.10
N LYS A 47 20.83 -7.36 -37.05
CA LYS A 47 21.08 -8.20 -38.22
C LYS A 47 20.03 -8.01 -39.31
N VAL A 48 18.76 -7.78 -38.96
CA VAL A 48 17.72 -7.41 -39.94
C VAL A 48 18.06 -6.10 -40.63
N ALA A 49 18.45 -5.07 -39.90
CA ALA A 49 18.83 -3.79 -40.48
C ALA A 49 20.02 -3.92 -41.45
N GLU A 50 21.05 -4.66 -41.06
CA GLU A 50 22.21 -4.95 -41.92
C GLU A 50 21.80 -5.69 -43.21
N LEU A 51 20.93 -6.71 -43.10
CA LEU A 51 20.45 -7.46 -44.27
C LEU A 51 19.54 -6.62 -45.17
N GLN A 52 18.77 -5.68 -44.62
CA GLN A 52 17.95 -4.75 -45.40
C GLN A 52 18.80 -3.79 -46.23
N GLU A 53 19.89 -3.27 -45.64
CA GLU A 53 20.86 -2.44 -46.34
C GLU A 53 21.56 -3.23 -47.46
N GLN A 54 22.04 -4.45 -47.14
CA GLN A 54 22.63 -5.35 -48.13
C GLN A 54 21.66 -5.71 -49.26
N HIS A 55 20.39 -5.99 -48.93
CA HIS A 55 19.36 -6.29 -49.92
C HIS A 55 19.13 -5.12 -50.89
N THR A 56 19.11 -3.90 -50.36
CA THR A 56 18.94 -2.68 -51.16
C THR A 56 20.15 -2.46 -52.08
N GLN A 57 21.37 -2.64 -51.57
CA GLN A 57 22.58 -2.50 -52.38
C GLN A 57 22.63 -3.55 -53.51
N LEU A 58 22.34 -4.81 -53.20
CA LEU A 58 22.31 -5.88 -54.20
C LEU A 58 21.27 -5.66 -55.30
N LEU A 59 20.12 -5.03 -54.98
CA LEU A 59 19.13 -4.66 -55.98
C LEU A 59 19.67 -3.62 -56.96
N LEU A 60 20.38 -2.60 -56.46
CA LEU A 60 21.01 -1.57 -57.28
C LEU A 60 22.12 -2.16 -58.14
N ASP A 61 23.01 -2.95 -57.56
CA ASP A 61 24.13 -3.59 -58.27
C ASP A 61 23.63 -4.53 -59.38
N ARG A 62 22.55 -5.29 -59.10
CA ARG A 62 21.95 -6.17 -60.11
C ARG A 62 21.36 -5.38 -61.27
N GLU A 63 20.73 -4.23 -61.01
CA GLU A 63 20.19 -3.37 -62.05
C GLU A 63 21.30 -2.80 -62.95
N ILE A 64 22.43 -2.42 -62.35
CA ILE A 64 23.62 -1.97 -63.08
C ILE A 64 24.19 -3.11 -63.95
N ALA A 65 24.19 -4.35 -63.44
CA ALA A 65 24.73 -5.53 -64.10
C ALA A 65 23.76 -6.20 -65.10
N LYS A 66 22.61 -5.61 -65.43
CA LYS A 66 21.56 -6.24 -66.26
C LYS A 66 22.04 -6.77 -67.61
N ASP A 67 23.04 -6.12 -68.20
CA ASP A 67 23.58 -6.47 -69.52
C ASP A 67 24.71 -7.51 -69.44
N ASN A 68 25.19 -7.85 -68.23
CA ASN A 68 26.10 -8.96 -67.97
C ASN A 68 25.36 -10.14 -67.34
N THR A 69 25.06 -11.16 -68.14
CA THR A 69 24.30 -12.35 -67.70
C THR A 69 24.93 -13.07 -66.51
N SER A 70 26.25 -13.20 -66.45
CA SER A 70 26.92 -13.91 -65.37
C SER A 70 26.79 -13.17 -64.03
N ASP A 71 27.04 -11.86 -64.02
CA ASP A 71 26.93 -11.01 -62.83
C ASP A 71 25.48 -10.91 -62.36
N TYR A 72 24.52 -10.78 -63.28
CA TYR A 72 23.10 -10.74 -62.97
C TYR A 72 22.62 -12.02 -62.26
N ILE A 73 23.06 -13.21 -62.72
CA ILE A 73 22.73 -14.49 -62.08
C ILE A 73 23.34 -14.56 -60.67
N TYR A 74 24.60 -14.15 -60.53
CA TYR A 74 25.30 -14.16 -59.24
C TYR A 74 24.60 -13.27 -58.20
N LEU A 75 24.30 -12.02 -58.56
CA LEU A 75 23.62 -11.06 -57.69
C LEU A 75 22.18 -11.49 -57.37
N SER A 76 21.48 -12.10 -58.34
CA SER A 76 20.15 -12.67 -58.11
C SER A 76 20.17 -13.80 -57.07
N LYS A 77 21.22 -14.63 -57.06
CA LYS A 77 21.41 -15.67 -56.04
C LYS A 77 21.67 -15.05 -54.67
N GLN A 78 22.55 -14.06 -54.58
CA GLN A 78 22.81 -13.36 -53.31
C GLN A 78 21.56 -12.68 -52.74
N LEU A 79 20.72 -12.08 -53.60
CA LEU A 79 19.42 -11.52 -53.19
C LEU A 79 18.50 -12.59 -52.61
N ALA A 80 18.40 -13.75 -53.25
CA ALA A 80 17.57 -14.85 -52.78
C ALA A 80 18.07 -15.39 -51.43
N ASP A 81 19.38 -15.54 -51.26
CA ASP A 81 20.00 -15.96 -50.02
C ASP A 81 19.75 -14.94 -48.89
N THR A 82 19.92 -13.64 -49.18
CA THR A 82 19.64 -12.54 -48.24
C THR A 82 18.17 -12.52 -47.80
N GLN A 83 17.24 -12.72 -48.73
CA GLN A 83 15.81 -12.84 -48.42
C GLN A 83 15.48 -14.06 -47.55
N LYS A 84 16.15 -15.19 -47.81
CA LYS A 84 16.01 -16.40 -47.00
C LYS A 84 16.49 -16.16 -45.57
N GLU A 85 17.64 -15.52 -45.40
CA GLU A 85 18.18 -15.18 -44.08
C GLU A 85 17.25 -14.23 -43.31
N MET A 86 16.72 -13.18 -43.95
CA MET A 86 15.73 -12.29 -43.34
C MET A 86 14.48 -13.04 -42.84
N ARG A 87 13.94 -13.99 -43.64
CA ARG A 87 12.78 -14.80 -43.23
C ARG A 87 13.08 -15.66 -42.00
N ILE A 88 14.28 -16.24 -41.94
CA ILE A 88 14.72 -17.01 -40.76
C ILE A 88 14.75 -16.11 -39.52
N ILE A 89 15.32 -14.90 -39.64
CA ILE A 89 15.41 -13.98 -38.49
C ILE A 89 14.02 -13.53 -38.02
N VAL A 90 13.08 -13.26 -38.93
CA VAL A 90 11.70 -12.92 -38.56
C VAL A 90 11.06 -14.07 -37.78
N SER A 91 11.27 -15.32 -38.19
CA SER A 91 10.81 -16.50 -37.43
C SER A 91 11.44 -16.55 -36.03
N LEU A 92 12.74 -16.29 -35.91
CA LEU A 92 13.43 -16.25 -34.62
C LEU A 92 12.93 -15.11 -33.72
N GLN A 93 12.52 -13.97 -34.28
CA GLN A 93 11.90 -12.88 -33.53
C GLN A 93 10.51 -13.27 -32.99
N GLU A 94 9.75 -14.09 -33.71
CA GLU A 94 8.48 -14.65 -33.22
C GLU A 94 8.70 -15.66 -32.11
N GLU A 95 9.67 -16.56 -32.26
CA GLU A 95 10.09 -17.49 -31.21
C GLU A 95 10.55 -16.73 -29.96
N LEU A 96 11.29 -15.63 -30.11
CA LEU A 96 11.72 -14.80 -28.98
C LEU A 96 10.52 -14.26 -28.16
N LYS A 97 9.42 -13.87 -28.82
CA LYS A 97 8.19 -13.46 -28.11
C LYS A 97 7.61 -14.61 -27.28
N TRP A 98 7.70 -15.83 -27.80
CA TRP A 98 7.28 -17.03 -27.07
C TRP A 98 8.23 -17.32 -25.90
N ASP A 99 9.54 -17.19 -26.08
CA ASP A 99 10.55 -17.35 -25.03
C ASP A 99 10.29 -16.39 -23.86
N PHE A 100 10.00 -15.11 -24.13
CA PHE A 100 9.60 -14.16 -23.09
C PHE A 100 8.33 -14.59 -22.34
N LYS A 101 7.36 -15.16 -23.04
CA LYS A 101 6.13 -15.67 -22.42
C LYS A 101 6.42 -16.87 -21.52
N GLN A 102 7.30 -17.78 -21.93
CA GLN A 102 7.73 -18.90 -21.10
C GLN A 102 8.51 -18.43 -19.87
N LEU A 103 9.40 -17.45 -20.02
CA LEU A 103 10.11 -16.86 -18.89
C LEU A 103 9.15 -16.27 -17.86
N LYS A 104 8.16 -15.48 -18.31
CA LYS A 104 7.12 -14.96 -17.41
C LYS A 104 6.35 -16.09 -16.71
N LYS A 105 5.97 -17.14 -17.45
CA LYS A 105 5.25 -18.30 -16.91
C LYS A 105 6.09 -19.06 -15.86
N LYS A 106 7.40 -19.20 -16.08
CA LYS A 106 8.34 -19.83 -15.14
C LYS A 106 8.36 -19.10 -13.79
N TYR A 107 8.33 -17.77 -13.80
CA TYR A 107 8.49 -16.96 -12.58
C TYR A 107 7.19 -16.56 -11.90
N VAL A 108 6.04 -16.56 -12.60
CA VAL A 108 4.79 -15.98 -12.06
C VAL A 108 4.38 -16.59 -10.71
N LEU A 109 4.41 -17.92 -10.59
CA LEU A 109 4.02 -18.61 -9.35
C LEU A 109 5.06 -18.41 -8.25
N THR A 110 6.34 -18.40 -8.60
CA THR A 110 7.42 -18.19 -7.64
C THR A 110 7.35 -16.79 -7.05
N ILE A 111 7.20 -15.75 -7.89
CA ILE A 111 7.04 -14.36 -7.46
C ILE A 111 5.79 -14.22 -6.59
N GLN A 112 4.66 -14.79 -7.00
CA GLN A 112 3.42 -14.72 -6.22
C GLN A 112 3.62 -15.33 -4.82
N ASN A 113 4.25 -16.50 -4.75
CA ASN A 113 4.46 -17.21 -3.50
C ASN A 113 5.47 -16.51 -2.59
N THR A 114 6.59 -16.01 -3.13
CA THR A 114 7.58 -15.27 -2.33
C THR A 114 7.04 -13.94 -1.86
N TYR A 115 6.35 -13.19 -2.72
CA TYR A 115 5.69 -11.95 -2.34
C TYR A 115 4.64 -12.16 -1.24
N GLY A 116 3.80 -13.20 -1.37
CA GLY A 116 2.81 -13.54 -0.35
C GLY A 116 3.44 -13.85 1.00
N LYS A 117 4.55 -14.59 1.02
CA LYS A 117 5.30 -14.91 2.24
C LYS A 117 5.93 -13.65 2.85
N ASP A 118 6.61 -12.84 2.04
CA ASP A 118 7.23 -11.60 2.50
C ASP A 118 6.19 -10.62 3.04
N LEU A 119 5.03 -10.50 2.38
CA LEU A 119 3.92 -9.68 2.84
C LEU A 119 3.33 -10.19 4.15
N SER A 120 3.24 -11.51 4.34
CA SER A 120 2.73 -12.11 5.57
C SER A 120 3.60 -11.77 6.79
N ALA A 121 4.90 -11.52 6.59
CA ALA A 121 5.79 -11.05 7.66
C ALA A 121 5.34 -9.69 8.23
N LYS A 122 4.50 -8.91 7.52
CA LYS A 122 3.84 -7.72 8.09
C LYS A 122 3.13 -8.02 9.41
N SER A 123 2.54 -9.21 9.53
CA SER A 123 1.82 -9.63 10.74
C SER A 123 2.72 -9.80 11.97
N GLN A 124 4.03 -9.87 11.79
CA GLN A 124 5.00 -9.92 12.89
C GLN A 124 5.17 -8.56 13.57
N PHE A 125 4.81 -7.47 12.89
CA PHE A 125 4.82 -6.14 13.47
C PHE A 125 3.50 -5.90 14.21
N ASP A 126 3.56 -5.77 15.53
CA ASP A 126 2.39 -5.58 16.38
C ASP A 126 1.86 -4.13 16.37
N VAL A 127 1.78 -3.55 15.17
CA VAL A 127 1.31 -2.18 14.94
C VAL A 127 -0.15 -2.04 15.39
N ASN A 128 -0.97 -3.07 15.18
CA ASN A 128 -2.37 -3.06 15.59
C ASN A 128 -2.53 -2.99 17.12
N ALA A 129 -1.77 -3.79 17.90
CA ALA A 129 -1.88 -3.68 19.36
C ALA A 129 -1.36 -2.34 19.88
N ASN A 130 -0.32 -1.76 19.25
CA ASN A 130 0.16 -0.43 19.61
C ASN A 130 -0.91 0.65 19.34
N VAL A 131 -1.60 0.59 18.19
CA VAL A 131 -2.70 1.52 17.87
C VAL A 131 -3.86 1.35 18.86
N GLU A 132 -4.25 0.11 19.19
CA GLU A 132 -5.28 -0.16 20.19
C GLU A 132 -4.88 0.31 21.59
N LEU A 133 -3.59 0.26 21.94
CA LEU A 133 -3.09 0.74 23.22
C LEU A 133 -3.23 2.26 23.31
N VAL A 134 -2.82 3.00 22.27
CA VAL A 134 -2.96 4.46 22.22
C VAL A 134 -4.43 4.87 22.29
N ARG A 135 -5.31 4.14 21.60
CA ARG A 135 -6.77 4.33 21.67
C ARG A 135 -7.29 4.12 23.10
N TYR A 136 -6.87 3.04 23.75
CA TYR A 136 -7.25 2.74 25.13
C TYR A 136 -6.78 3.84 26.10
N GLU A 137 -5.52 4.26 26.02
CA GLU A 137 -4.95 5.28 26.91
C GLU A 137 -5.64 6.63 26.77
N LEU A 138 -5.97 7.04 25.54
CA LEU A 138 -6.70 8.27 25.28
C LEU A 138 -8.12 8.24 25.89
N LEU A 139 -8.87 7.17 25.64
CA LEU A 139 -10.23 7.02 26.19
C LEU A 139 -10.20 6.92 27.72
N ASN A 140 -9.19 6.26 28.29
CA ASN A 140 -9.04 6.16 29.73
C ASN A 140 -8.73 7.54 30.35
N ALA A 141 -7.85 8.33 29.74
CA ALA A 141 -7.56 9.69 30.21
C ALA A 141 -8.82 10.60 30.19
N ILE A 142 -9.66 10.47 29.15
CA ILE A 142 -10.95 11.19 29.09
C ILE A 142 -11.87 10.73 30.24
N ALA A 143 -11.96 9.41 30.46
CA ALA A 143 -12.79 8.85 31.52
C ALA A 143 -12.35 9.26 32.93
N ASP A 144 -11.04 9.26 33.19
CA ASP A 144 -10.49 9.67 34.49
C ASP A 144 -10.75 11.16 34.75
N TYR A 145 -10.57 12.01 33.74
CA TYR A 145 -10.94 13.43 33.84
C TYR A 145 -12.43 13.62 34.16
N ALA A 146 -13.32 12.96 33.41
CA ALA A 146 -14.76 13.07 33.60
C ALA A 146 -15.20 12.58 35.00
N LYS A 147 -14.60 11.48 35.50
CA LYS A 147 -14.85 10.99 36.86
C LYS A 147 -14.47 12.02 37.91
N GLU A 148 -13.29 12.64 37.79
CA GLU A 148 -12.86 13.65 38.76
C GLU A 148 -13.73 14.91 38.73
N VAL A 149 -14.16 15.35 37.54
CA VAL A 149 -15.13 16.46 37.43
C VAL A 149 -16.45 16.10 38.11
N ARG A 150 -17.01 14.92 37.83
CA ARG A 150 -18.28 14.48 38.44
C ARG A 150 -18.17 14.31 39.95
N LYS A 151 -17.05 13.80 40.45
CA LYS A 151 -16.79 13.69 41.89
C LYS A 151 -16.79 15.06 42.58
N GLN A 152 -16.29 16.10 41.92
CA GLN A 152 -16.32 17.47 42.44
C GLN A 152 -17.71 18.11 42.29
N GLN A 153 -18.45 17.78 41.23
CA GLN A 153 -19.81 18.29 41.00
C GLN A 153 -20.85 17.65 41.90
N GLN A 154 -20.72 16.36 42.23
CA GLN A 154 -21.75 15.58 42.92
C GLN A 154 -22.26 16.25 44.22
N PRO A 155 -21.41 16.73 45.15
CA PRO A 155 -21.90 17.41 46.35
C PRO A 155 -22.62 18.74 46.07
N LEU A 156 -22.26 19.43 44.97
CA LEU A 156 -22.94 20.66 44.56
C LEU A 156 -24.31 20.35 43.95
N MET A 157 -24.41 19.27 43.19
CA MET A 157 -25.64 18.85 42.54
C MET A 157 -26.71 18.39 43.53
N GLU A 158 -26.34 17.88 44.70
CA GLU A 158 -27.30 17.59 45.78
C GLU A 158 -28.05 18.88 46.18
N ILE A 159 -27.34 19.99 46.38
CA ILE A 159 -27.96 21.26 46.77
C ILE A 159 -28.64 21.95 45.58
N ILE A 160 -27.96 22.01 44.43
CA ILE A 160 -28.48 22.69 43.23
C ILE A 160 -29.72 21.98 42.69
N GLY A 161 -29.74 20.65 42.71
CA GLY A 161 -30.89 19.83 42.34
C GLY A 161 -32.08 20.11 43.25
N ASP A 162 -31.92 19.77 44.53
CA ASP A 162 -33.01 19.73 45.49
C ASP A 162 -33.57 21.13 45.84
N GLU A 163 -32.72 22.18 45.88
CA GLU A 163 -33.16 23.52 46.31
C GLU A 163 -33.51 24.47 45.15
N PHE A 164 -32.99 24.23 43.94
CA PHE A 164 -33.17 25.16 42.81
C PHE A 164 -33.86 24.51 41.62
N LEU A 165 -33.30 23.42 41.09
CA LEU A 165 -33.79 22.83 39.84
C LEU A 165 -35.19 22.23 39.97
N ASP A 166 -35.57 21.79 41.18
CA ASP A 166 -36.89 21.23 41.48
C ASP A 166 -38.00 22.30 41.70
N ASP A 167 -37.65 23.59 41.82
CA ASP A 167 -38.63 24.68 41.92
C ASP A 167 -39.10 25.13 40.52
N GLU A 168 -40.28 24.64 40.11
CA GLU A 168 -40.83 24.91 38.78
C GLU A 168 -41.10 26.40 38.52
N GLU A 169 -41.59 27.15 39.51
CA GLU A 169 -41.91 28.58 39.37
C GLU A 169 -40.63 29.41 39.18
N LEU A 170 -39.58 29.04 39.92
CA LEU A 170 -38.26 29.67 39.78
C LEU A 170 -37.63 29.33 38.42
N MET A 171 -37.77 28.10 37.94
CA MET A 171 -37.22 27.65 36.66
C MET A 171 -37.97 28.18 35.43
N GLU A 172 -39.29 28.40 35.51
CA GLU A 172 -40.08 29.01 34.42
C GLU A 172 -39.52 30.39 34.01
N ASN A 173 -39.07 31.16 35.01
CA ASN A 173 -38.48 32.48 34.80
C ASN A 173 -36.97 32.45 34.52
N ASN A 174 -36.30 31.31 34.76
CA ASN A 174 -34.84 31.16 34.68
C ASN A 174 -34.42 29.95 33.82
N LEU A 175 -35.07 29.76 32.67
CA LEU A 175 -34.80 28.64 31.75
C LEU A 175 -33.33 28.53 31.31
N SER A 176 -32.57 29.62 31.27
CA SER A 176 -31.14 29.61 30.96
C SER A 176 -30.29 28.97 32.06
N PHE A 177 -30.69 29.14 33.33
CA PHE A 177 -30.07 28.46 34.47
C PHE A 177 -30.30 26.96 34.37
N ARG A 178 -31.56 26.53 34.18
CA ARG A 178 -31.90 25.11 33.98
C ARG A 178 -31.07 24.46 32.86
N ARG A 179 -30.96 25.13 31.71
CA ARG A 179 -30.14 24.65 30.57
C ARG A 179 -28.65 24.52 30.87
N ALA A 180 -28.11 25.28 31.82
CA ALA A 180 -26.70 25.17 32.20
C ALA A 180 -26.38 23.83 32.90
N PHE A 181 -27.41 23.15 33.44
CA PHE A 181 -27.30 21.86 34.11
C PHE A 181 -27.95 20.70 33.32
N ASP A 182 -28.84 20.98 32.36
CA ASP A 182 -29.46 19.96 31.48
C ASP A 182 -28.47 19.32 30.50
N PHE A 183 -27.42 20.04 30.10
CA PHE A 183 -26.35 19.49 29.27
C PHE A 183 -25.20 19.08 30.17
N ASP A 184 -24.88 17.79 30.18
CA ASP A 184 -23.68 17.25 30.84
C ASP A 184 -22.45 17.95 30.25
N SER A 185 -22.05 19.04 30.92
CA SER A 185 -21.01 19.98 30.50
C SER A 185 -19.63 19.33 30.45
N THR A 186 -19.54 18.06 30.84
CA THR A 186 -18.36 17.21 30.74
C THR A 186 -18.17 16.57 29.36
N TYR A 187 -19.17 16.64 28.47
CA TYR A 187 -19.02 16.15 27.10
C TYR A 187 -18.00 16.97 26.32
N LEU A 188 -16.90 16.33 25.96
CA LEU A 188 -15.97 16.88 24.98
C LEU A 188 -16.70 17.07 23.64
N SER A 189 -16.63 18.28 23.10
CA SER A 189 -17.10 18.56 21.74
C SER A 189 -16.19 17.89 20.72
N TYR A 190 -16.48 16.63 20.41
CA TYR A 190 -15.78 15.86 19.39
C TYR A 190 -16.53 15.98 18.06
N TRP A 191 -15.93 16.71 17.11
CA TRP A 191 -16.41 16.75 15.73
C TRP A 191 -15.83 15.56 14.97
N ALA A 192 -16.53 14.42 15.02
CA ALA A 192 -16.23 13.33 14.11
C ALA A 192 -16.67 13.76 12.72
N GLU A 193 -15.74 14.07 11.82
CA GLU A 193 -16.04 14.01 10.39
C GLU A 193 -16.60 12.62 10.08
N ALA A 194 -17.62 12.55 9.21
CA ALA A 194 -18.48 11.39 8.99
C ALA A 194 -17.78 10.19 8.29
N GLY A 195 -16.62 9.78 8.81
CA GLY A 195 -15.85 8.62 8.36
C GLY A 195 -15.68 7.57 9.47
N ASN A 196 -15.17 6.41 9.07
CA ASN A 196 -14.79 5.33 9.98
C ASN A 196 -13.57 5.76 10.82
N SER A 197 -13.81 6.43 11.94
CA SER A 197 -12.77 6.80 12.90
C SER A 197 -12.36 5.58 13.74
N VAL A 198 -11.06 5.50 14.08
CA VAL A 198 -10.51 4.51 15.02
C VAL A 198 -11.16 4.67 16.41
N ILE A 199 -11.68 5.85 16.72
CA ILE A 199 -12.44 6.13 17.94
C ILE A 199 -13.86 6.54 17.55
N GLY A 200 -14.82 5.67 17.89
CA GLY A 200 -16.23 5.94 17.64
C GLY A 200 -16.76 7.05 18.56
N LYS A 201 -17.67 7.87 18.04
CA LYS A 201 -18.35 8.93 18.82
C LYS A 201 -18.94 8.40 20.13
N ASN A 202 -19.55 7.22 20.11
CA ASN A 202 -20.15 6.59 21.29
C ASN A 202 -19.11 6.21 22.35
N GLN A 203 -17.88 5.85 21.94
CA GLN A 203 -16.79 5.52 22.87
C GLN A 203 -16.28 6.76 23.57
N VAL A 204 -16.17 7.88 22.84
CA VAL A 204 -15.86 9.20 23.44
C VAL A 204 -16.95 9.62 24.41
N PHE A 205 -18.23 9.48 24.04
CA PHE A 205 -19.34 9.85 24.91
C PHE A 205 -19.42 8.97 26.16
N SER A 206 -19.20 7.66 26.02
CA SER A 206 -19.10 6.76 27.18
C SER A 206 -17.95 7.20 28.09
N ALA A 207 -16.78 7.52 27.52
CA ALA A 207 -15.63 8.02 28.28
C ALA A 207 -15.91 9.38 28.95
N CYS A 208 -16.57 10.32 28.27
CA CYS A 208 -17.02 11.58 28.90
C CYS A 208 -18.02 11.32 30.03
N SER A 209 -18.70 10.18 29.99
CA SER A 209 -19.51 9.69 31.10
C SER A 209 -18.73 8.95 32.18
N GLY A 210 -17.40 9.08 32.23
CA GLY A 210 -16.55 8.39 33.19
C GLY A 210 -16.54 6.87 33.02
N ASN A 211 -17.04 6.34 31.92
CA ASN A 211 -17.14 4.90 31.67
C ASN A 211 -16.32 4.52 30.44
N LEU A 212 -15.64 3.37 30.47
CA LEU A 212 -15.07 2.81 29.24
C LEU A 212 -16.12 1.93 28.56
N ASP A 213 -16.27 2.09 27.24
CA ASP A 213 -17.11 1.20 26.43
C ASP A 213 -16.65 -0.26 26.63
N PRO A 214 -17.55 -1.23 26.87
CA PRO A 214 -17.18 -2.63 27.13
C PRO A 214 -16.34 -3.31 26.04
N ASN A 215 -16.41 -2.77 24.82
CA ASN A 215 -15.65 -3.24 23.66
C ASN A 215 -14.24 -2.62 23.58
N VAL A 216 -13.93 -1.62 24.40
CA VAL A 216 -12.61 -1.01 24.53
C VAL A 216 -11.88 -1.72 25.66
N ARG A 217 -10.95 -2.61 25.31
CA ARG A 217 -10.13 -3.34 26.28
C ARG A 217 -8.67 -3.02 26.05
N LYS A 218 -7.90 -2.93 27.13
CA LYS A 218 -6.44 -2.83 27.04
C LYS A 218 -5.93 -4.04 26.24
N PRO A 219 -5.21 -3.85 25.12
CA PRO A 219 -4.69 -4.97 24.36
C PRO A 219 -3.72 -5.78 25.23
N LYS A 220 -3.76 -7.10 25.08
CA LYS A 220 -2.78 -8.00 25.71
C LYS A 220 -1.45 -7.75 25.00
N VAL A 221 -0.56 -6.99 25.64
CA VAL A 221 0.82 -6.86 25.16
C VAL A 221 1.42 -8.26 25.20
N LYS A 222 1.78 -8.82 24.04
CA LYS A 222 2.66 -9.99 24.03
C LYS A 222 4.02 -9.47 24.47
N GLU A 223 4.47 -9.89 25.66
CA GLU A 223 5.87 -9.74 26.01
C GLU A 223 6.66 -10.57 24.99
N VAL A 224 7.49 -9.88 24.20
CA VAL A 224 8.46 -10.52 23.34
C VAL A 224 9.62 -10.87 24.25
N GLU A 225 9.74 -12.15 24.62
CA GLU A 225 10.97 -12.72 25.19
C GLU A 225 12.13 -12.64 24.18
#